data_AF-A0A3P9HAH3-F1
#
_entry.id   AF-A0A3P9HAH3-F1
#
_cell.length_a   1.000
_cell.length_b   1.000
_cell.length_c   1.000
_cell.angle_alpha   90.00
_cell.angle_beta   90.00
_cell.angle_gamma   90.00
#
_symmetry.space_group_name_H-M   'P 1'
#
loop_
_entity.id
_entity.type
_entity.pdbx_description
1 polymer ?
#
loop_
_entity_poly.entity_id
_entity_poly.type
_entity_poly.pdbx_seq_one_letter_code
_entity_poly.pdbx_strand_id
1 'polypeptide(L)'
;MGGSLGCHRSIPRDPTDFSGGKRKFSAACNFSNILVNQERLNINTATEEELMTLPGVSRAVAQNIVEYRDCIGGFKKVEDLALVSGVGATKLEAIKLEICVSSRTSSSQHSPSSLRKDLEPCTGININTATPAQLMSIRGMTEKIVKNIVAYRTEHGPFRSIEDLVRVNHINSSLLDRIRFQVFVVRSRAPSTNTNGGQARMHPSPTSFSLRSEDLDLSPGGPTQILSTRPNVEPSPSLRDGRPVVRVATWSLQACSCDKANNPGVKEVVCMTLLENDIKLLAVQDLLDREALEKFCVELNQGTLGSVRRWRQPRGLWKSIVSENPSTHVDAAVTYSGFLWDSSAGIDLKNAVILDSGVVSGNQLYPRLYLGRFLVGSSELTLVNVHLQAAGESNSNHRGADEARRQLLPPSIQETLKGGKELLLLGNFGCGPQSSELDLLRKEKFCALVPSTQFTNISTRSPQGNRCLDNVWLSRSLKKIYSGHCMVVREGLTNPWIPDNWSWGGVASDHCPIVAELFIEPSFKDLSRTSVAGVERGDDFPKHER
;
A
#
# COMPACT_ATOMS: atom_id res chain seq x y z
N MET A 1 -39.51 27.80 52.22
CA MET A 1 -39.33 26.89 51.08
C MET A 1 -39.49 27.71 49.81
N GLY A 2 -38.39 28.00 49.13
CA GLY A 2 -38.40 28.82 47.92
C GLY A 2 -37.07 28.69 47.21
N GLY A 3 -37.11 28.61 45.88
CA GLY A 3 -35.90 28.51 45.07
C GLY A 3 -36.18 28.12 43.62
N SER A 4 -36.79 29.06 42.89
CA SER A 4 -36.96 29.05 41.44
C SER A 4 -35.61 28.97 40.69
N LEU A 5 -35.69 28.40 39.49
CA LEU A 5 -34.66 28.36 38.45
C LEU A 5 -34.04 29.73 38.17
N GLY A 6 -32.72 29.75 37.98
CA GLY A 6 -31.95 30.92 37.58
C GLY A 6 -30.66 30.51 36.89
N CYS A 7 -30.73 30.33 35.57
CA CYS A 7 -29.58 30.15 34.67
C CYS A 7 -28.88 31.51 34.50
N HIS A 8 -27.61 31.63 34.90
CA HIS A 8 -26.57 32.49 34.30
C HIS A 8 -25.36 32.55 35.24
N ARG A 9 -24.24 31.93 34.86
CA ARG A 9 -22.91 32.49 35.12
C ARG A 9 -21.96 32.19 33.97
N SER A 10 -21.17 33.21 33.69
CA SER A 10 -20.48 33.51 32.45
C SER A 10 -19.17 32.73 32.30
N ILE A 11 -18.81 32.44 31.05
CA ILE A 11 -17.48 31.97 30.65
C ILE A 11 -16.46 33.08 30.95
N PRO A 12 -15.39 32.84 31.72
CA PRO A 12 -14.28 33.78 31.82
C PRO A 12 -13.50 33.79 30.50
N ARG A 13 -13.33 34.98 29.93
CA ARG A 13 -12.35 35.25 28.89
C ARG A 13 -11.00 35.52 29.58
N ASP A 14 -9.96 34.92 29.01
CA ASP A 14 -8.52 35.19 29.16
C ASP A 14 -7.71 34.29 30.14
N PRO A 15 -6.54 33.75 29.72
CA PRO A 15 -5.77 32.74 30.43
C PRO A 15 -4.52 33.33 31.08
N THR A 16 -4.65 34.25 32.03
CA THR A 16 -3.51 34.71 32.84
C THR A 16 -3.98 35.08 34.23
N ASP A 17 -4.18 34.07 35.07
CA ASP A 17 -4.30 34.28 36.51
C ASP A 17 -3.66 33.11 37.27
N PHE A 18 -2.36 32.94 37.04
CA PHE A 18 -1.47 32.13 37.86
C PHE A 18 -0.41 33.03 38.50
N SER A 19 -0.70 33.59 39.68
CA SER A 19 0.35 33.83 40.68
C SER A 19 -0.23 34.26 42.03
N GLY A 20 -0.03 33.43 43.06
CA GLY A 20 -0.03 33.91 44.44
C GLY A 20 -0.57 32.92 45.48
N GLY A 21 0.32 32.24 46.21
CA GLY A 21 0.01 31.72 47.55
C GLY A 21 0.32 30.23 47.77
N LYS A 22 1.47 29.98 48.38
CA LYS A 22 1.91 28.67 48.90
C LYS A 22 0.88 28.07 49.87
N ARG A 23 0.32 26.90 49.56
CA ARG A 23 -0.18 25.96 50.57
C ARG A 23 0.43 24.57 50.36
N LYS A 24 0.87 24.00 51.48
CA LYS A 24 1.73 22.82 51.61
C LYS A 24 1.02 21.57 51.07
N PHE A 25 1.74 20.82 50.24
CA PHE A 25 1.32 19.51 49.72
C PHE A 25 1.05 18.54 50.87
N SER A 26 -0.16 17.98 50.91
CA SER A 26 -0.43 16.70 51.58
C SER A 26 -0.33 15.61 50.53
N ALA A 27 0.50 14.60 50.82
CA ALA A 27 0.82 13.47 49.95
C ALA A 27 -0.30 12.42 49.88
N ALA A 28 -1.51 12.82 49.46
CA ALA A 28 -2.64 11.91 49.30
C ALA A 28 -3.65 12.41 48.26
N CYS A 29 -3.24 12.45 46.99
CA CYS A 29 -4.17 12.41 45.85
C CYS A 29 -3.42 12.04 44.57
N ASN A 30 -3.43 10.76 44.23
CA ASN A 30 -3.09 10.27 42.89
C ASN A 30 -4.07 10.91 41.90
N PHE A 31 -3.60 11.82 41.05
CA PHE A 31 -4.31 12.28 39.86
C PHE A 31 -4.21 11.25 38.74
N SER A 32 -4.69 10.05 39.01
CA SER A 32 -4.90 8.99 38.03
C SER A 32 -6.27 8.41 38.33
N ASN A 33 -7.22 8.54 37.40
CA ASN A 33 -8.60 8.04 37.45
C ASN A 33 -9.68 9.05 37.88
N ILE A 34 -9.76 10.21 37.23
CA ILE A 34 -11.09 10.73 36.86
C ILE A 34 -11.41 10.18 35.47
N LEU A 35 -11.78 8.90 35.45
CA LEU A 35 -12.50 8.31 34.34
C LEU A 35 -13.92 8.88 34.40
N VAL A 36 -14.24 9.74 33.45
CA VAL A 36 -15.63 9.94 33.02
C VAL A 36 -16.07 8.58 32.46
N ASN A 37 -16.78 7.79 33.27
CA ASN A 37 -17.57 6.67 32.76
C ASN A 37 -18.71 7.26 31.93
N GLN A 38 -18.45 7.56 30.66
CA GLN A 38 -19.51 7.58 29.66
C GLN A 38 -19.80 6.12 29.32
N GLU A 39 -21.01 5.67 29.66
CA GLU A 39 -21.53 4.38 29.20
C GLU A 39 -21.51 4.36 27.67
N ARG A 40 -20.63 3.55 27.09
CA ARG A 40 -20.57 3.36 25.64
C ARG A 40 -21.81 2.59 25.18
N LEU A 41 -22.44 3.06 24.12
CA LEU A 41 -23.62 2.44 23.53
C LEU A 41 -23.23 1.13 22.83
N ASN A 42 -23.88 0.03 23.19
CA ASN A 42 -23.61 -1.26 22.56
C ASN A 42 -24.38 -1.38 21.24
N ILE A 43 -23.68 -1.34 20.10
CA ILE A 43 -24.31 -1.39 18.77
C ILE A 43 -25.00 -2.71 18.47
N ASN A 44 -24.66 -3.78 19.18
CA ASN A 44 -25.31 -5.08 19.01
C ASN A 44 -26.67 -5.19 19.72
N THR A 45 -26.93 -4.33 20.70
CA THR A 45 -28.18 -4.34 21.49
C THR A 45 -28.97 -3.04 21.39
N ALA A 46 -28.35 -1.96 20.92
CA ALA A 46 -28.98 -0.66 20.82
C ALA A 46 -30.21 -0.69 19.90
N THR A 47 -31.25 0.00 20.36
CA THR A 47 -32.46 0.33 19.59
C THR A 47 -32.18 1.41 18.54
N GLU A 48 -33.08 1.55 17.57
CA GLU A 48 -32.97 2.59 16.55
C GLU A 48 -32.91 3.99 17.19
N GLU A 49 -33.73 4.22 18.22
CA GLU A 49 -33.80 5.47 18.97
C GLU A 49 -32.51 5.78 19.73
N GLU A 50 -31.90 4.76 20.34
CA GLU A 50 -30.61 4.90 21.02
C GLU A 50 -29.47 5.16 20.03
N LEU A 51 -29.47 4.52 18.87
CA LEU A 51 -28.47 4.77 17.82
C LEU A 51 -28.56 6.20 17.27
N MET A 52 -29.76 6.77 17.22
CA MET A 52 -29.97 8.17 16.81
C MET A 52 -29.39 9.20 17.79
N THR A 53 -29.00 8.79 19.01
CA THR A 53 -28.32 9.69 19.95
C THR A 53 -26.86 9.95 19.57
N LEU A 54 -26.29 9.13 18.69
CA LEU A 54 -24.91 9.26 18.24
C LEU A 54 -24.74 10.42 17.23
N PRO A 55 -23.64 11.18 17.30
CA PRO A 55 -23.41 12.33 16.41
C PRO A 55 -23.34 11.90 14.94
N GLY A 56 -24.21 12.49 14.10
CA GLY A 56 -24.25 12.23 12.65
C GLY A 56 -25.05 10.98 12.24
N VAL A 57 -25.72 10.30 13.18
CA VAL A 57 -26.61 9.17 12.93
C VAL A 57 -28.06 9.65 12.81
N SER A 58 -28.54 9.74 11.57
CA SER A 58 -29.96 10.01 11.26
C SER A 58 -30.81 8.74 11.38
N ARG A 59 -32.15 8.88 11.43
CA ARG A 59 -33.09 7.74 11.42
C ARG A 59 -32.79 6.70 10.33
N ALA A 60 -32.53 7.15 9.10
CA ALA A 60 -32.21 6.26 7.98
C ALA A 60 -30.90 5.48 8.21
N VAL A 61 -29.92 6.08 8.89
CA VAL A 61 -28.64 5.45 9.21
C VAL A 61 -28.80 4.47 10.36
N ALA A 62 -29.56 4.84 11.41
CA ALA A 62 -29.88 3.93 12.51
C ALA A 62 -30.60 2.66 12.03
N GLN A 63 -31.56 2.81 11.10
CA GLN A 63 -32.23 1.68 10.44
C GLN A 63 -31.24 0.80 9.69
N ASN A 64 -30.35 1.40 8.89
CA ASN A 64 -29.34 0.63 8.17
C ASN A 64 -28.41 -0.13 9.12
N ILE A 65 -28.06 0.43 10.29
CA ILE A 65 -27.22 -0.23 11.30
C ILE A 65 -27.94 -1.47 11.88
N VAL A 66 -29.21 -1.33 12.23
CA VAL A 66 -30.03 -2.44 12.74
C VAL A 66 -30.21 -3.53 11.68
N GLU A 67 -30.59 -3.15 10.46
CA GLU A 67 -30.77 -4.09 9.34
C GLU A 67 -29.47 -4.85 9.04
N TYR A 68 -28.34 -4.13 9.01
CA TYR A 68 -27.04 -4.73 8.73
C TYR A 68 -26.62 -5.69 9.85
N ARG A 69 -26.79 -5.29 11.11
CA ARG A 69 -26.56 -6.14 12.29
C ARG A 69 -27.34 -7.45 12.20
N ASP A 70 -28.62 -7.37 11.88
CA ASP A 70 -29.50 -8.53 11.82
C ASP A 70 -29.12 -9.48 10.68
N CYS A 71 -28.65 -8.94 9.54
CA CYS A 71 -28.16 -9.74 8.41
C CYS A 71 -26.85 -10.50 8.70
N ILE A 72 -25.92 -9.89 9.43
CA ILE A 72 -24.61 -10.51 9.73
C ILE A 72 -24.61 -11.30 11.05
N GLY A 73 -25.71 -11.23 11.81
CA GLY A 73 -25.83 -11.86 13.13
C GLY A 73 -25.08 -11.14 14.25
N GLY A 74 -24.81 -9.83 14.10
CA GLY A 74 -24.06 -9.00 15.05
C GLY A 74 -22.70 -8.53 14.54
N PHE A 75 -22.31 -7.31 14.92
CA PHE A 75 -20.98 -6.73 14.68
C PHE A 75 -19.93 -7.36 15.61
N LYS A 76 -18.77 -7.72 15.07
CA LYS A 76 -17.65 -8.27 15.86
C LYS A 76 -16.64 -7.21 16.27
N LYS A 77 -16.54 -6.15 15.47
CA LYS A 77 -15.67 -5.00 15.72
C LYS A 77 -16.45 -3.72 15.50
N VAL A 78 -16.04 -2.65 16.17
CA VAL A 78 -16.66 -1.32 15.99
C VAL A 78 -16.41 -0.82 14.56
N GLU A 79 -15.27 -1.18 13.98
CA GLU A 79 -14.86 -0.85 12.62
C GLU A 79 -15.80 -1.45 11.55
N ASP A 80 -16.48 -2.56 11.85
CA ASP A 80 -17.45 -3.19 10.94
C ASP A 80 -18.64 -2.27 10.64
N LEU A 81 -18.89 -1.27 11.50
CA LEU A 81 -19.94 -0.28 11.30
C LEU A 81 -19.67 0.62 10.08
N ALA A 82 -18.41 0.75 9.62
CA ALA A 82 -18.07 1.46 8.38
C ALA A 82 -18.63 0.79 7.12
N LEU A 83 -19.05 -0.48 7.22
CA LEU A 83 -19.67 -1.22 6.13
C LEU A 83 -21.16 -0.91 5.99
N VAL A 84 -21.75 -0.21 6.97
CA VAL A 84 -23.16 0.18 6.95
C VAL A 84 -23.36 1.40 6.06
N SER A 85 -24.30 1.28 5.12
CA SER A 85 -24.67 2.39 4.23
C SER A 85 -25.02 3.65 5.02
N GLY A 86 -24.26 4.74 4.77
CA GLY A 86 -24.45 6.03 5.45
C GLY A 86 -23.63 6.24 6.72
N VAL A 87 -22.85 5.24 7.16
CA VAL A 87 -21.81 5.33 8.21
C VAL A 87 -20.43 5.23 7.54
N GLY A 88 -19.96 6.30 6.90
CA GLY A 88 -18.62 6.33 6.32
C GLY A 88 -17.52 6.44 7.38
N ALA A 89 -16.25 6.32 6.97
CA ALA A 89 -15.08 6.41 7.87
C ALA A 89 -15.06 7.69 8.72
N THR A 90 -15.48 8.83 8.16
CA THR A 90 -15.59 10.11 8.86
C THR A 90 -16.62 10.09 9.98
N LYS A 91 -17.77 9.44 9.77
CA LYS A 91 -18.80 9.31 10.82
C LYS A 91 -18.41 8.28 11.86
N LEU A 92 -17.80 7.18 11.43
CA LEU A 92 -17.29 6.16 12.34
C LEU A 92 -16.30 6.76 13.34
N GLU A 93 -15.31 7.52 12.88
CA GLU A 93 -14.33 8.16 13.77
C GLU A 93 -14.98 9.15 14.76
N ALA A 94 -16.07 9.82 14.37
CA ALA A 94 -16.82 10.70 15.27
C ALA A 94 -17.56 9.96 16.39
N ILE A 95 -18.06 8.74 16.13
CA ILE A 95 -18.86 7.96 17.09
C ILE A 95 -18.07 6.86 17.80
N LYS A 96 -16.86 6.55 17.33
CA LYS A 96 -16.02 5.41 17.78
C LYS A 96 -15.76 5.38 19.29
N LEU A 97 -15.66 6.55 19.92
CA LEU A 97 -15.42 6.67 21.36
C LEU A 97 -16.68 6.44 22.21
N GLU A 98 -17.86 6.58 21.60
CA GLU A 98 -19.18 6.48 22.24
C GLU A 98 -19.82 5.09 22.08
N ILE A 99 -19.25 4.20 21.26
CA ILE A 99 -19.84 2.90 20.93
C ILE A 99 -18.97 1.69 21.32
N CYS A 100 -19.59 0.53 21.47
CA CYS A 100 -18.92 -0.75 21.73
C CYS A 100 -19.68 -1.94 21.13
N VAL A 101 -19.01 -3.08 20.99
CA VAL A 101 -19.58 -4.34 20.46
C VAL A 101 -19.82 -5.41 21.53
N SER A 102 -19.28 -5.21 22.74
CA SER A 102 -19.33 -6.18 23.84
C SER A 102 -19.67 -5.47 25.14
N SER A 103 -20.64 -5.98 25.89
CA SER A 103 -20.92 -5.50 27.24
C SER A 103 -19.77 -5.92 28.17
N ARG A 104 -19.01 -4.95 28.70
CA ARG A 104 -18.17 -5.21 29.89
C ARG A 104 -19.10 -5.31 31.11
N THR A 105 -19.75 -6.45 31.27
CA THR A 105 -20.33 -6.83 32.55
C THR A 105 -19.33 -7.71 33.28
N SER A 106 -18.73 -7.16 34.33
CA SER A 106 -18.09 -7.92 35.40
C SER A 106 -19.06 -8.97 35.94
N SER A 107 -18.73 -10.24 35.65
CA SER A 107 -19.05 -11.48 36.38
C SER A 107 -20.40 -11.64 37.08
N SER A 108 -21.19 -12.62 36.61
CA SER A 108 -21.69 -13.80 37.36
C SER A 108 -23.17 -14.17 37.11
N GLN A 109 -23.37 -15.46 36.79
CA GLN A 109 -24.60 -16.29 36.86
C GLN A 109 -25.80 -15.96 35.94
N HIS A 110 -26.01 -16.78 34.90
CA HIS A 110 -27.16 -17.71 34.77
C HIS A 110 -27.18 -18.43 33.40
N SER A 111 -27.65 -19.67 33.44
CA SER A 111 -27.76 -20.68 32.36
C SER A 111 -28.66 -20.25 31.17
N PRO A 112 -28.55 -20.92 30.00
CA PRO A 112 -29.21 -20.51 28.77
C PRO A 112 -30.60 -21.14 28.64
N SER A 113 -31.65 -20.35 28.32
CA SER A 113 -32.82 -20.84 27.56
C SER A 113 -33.75 -19.71 27.12
N SER A 114 -34.29 -19.86 25.90
CA SER A 114 -35.53 -19.22 25.38
C SER A 114 -35.40 -17.72 25.04
N LEU A 115 -35.62 -17.20 23.83
CA LEU A 115 -36.40 -17.61 22.66
C LEU A 115 -35.67 -17.04 21.43
N ARG A 116 -35.03 -17.89 20.62
CA ARG A 116 -34.68 -17.50 19.25
C ARG A 116 -35.92 -17.74 18.41
N LYS A 117 -36.58 -16.65 18.03
CA LYS A 117 -37.55 -16.66 16.94
C LYS A 117 -36.73 -16.91 15.68
N ASP A 118 -36.97 -18.04 15.03
CA ASP A 118 -36.32 -18.42 13.79
C ASP A 118 -36.54 -17.34 12.72
N LEU A 119 -35.53 -16.50 12.54
CA LEU A 119 -35.32 -15.76 11.30
C LEU A 119 -34.26 -16.56 10.55
N GLU A 120 -34.72 -17.34 9.58
CA GLU A 120 -33.90 -18.02 8.59
C GLU A 120 -32.76 -17.09 8.12
N PRO A 121 -31.49 -17.53 8.14
CA PRO A 121 -30.40 -16.74 7.58
C PRO A 121 -30.69 -16.55 6.10
N CYS A 122 -30.83 -15.29 5.65
CA CYS A 122 -30.91 -14.96 4.23
C CYS A 122 -29.60 -15.35 3.54
N THR A 123 -29.52 -16.62 3.14
CA THR A 123 -28.55 -17.10 2.15
C THR A 123 -28.84 -16.33 0.87
N GLY A 124 -27.84 -15.60 0.35
CA GLY A 124 -27.99 -14.74 -0.82
C GLY A 124 -28.65 -15.46 -2.00
N ILE A 125 -29.24 -14.69 -2.93
CA ILE A 125 -30.05 -15.20 -4.04
C ILE A 125 -29.20 -15.29 -5.32
N ASN A 126 -29.15 -16.47 -5.95
CA ASN A 126 -28.40 -16.66 -7.19
C ASN A 126 -29.16 -16.08 -8.39
N ILE A 127 -28.61 -15.05 -9.03
CA ILE A 127 -29.28 -14.32 -10.11
C ILE A 127 -29.54 -15.21 -11.35
N ASN A 128 -28.63 -16.15 -11.63
CA ASN A 128 -28.73 -17.01 -12.81
C ASN A 128 -29.81 -18.08 -12.66
N THR A 129 -30.11 -18.52 -11.43
CA THR A 129 -31.05 -19.63 -11.16
C THR A 129 -32.31 -19.19 -10.42
N ALA A 130 -32.37 -17.96 -9.91
CA ALA A 130 -33.52 -17.48 -9.16
C ALA A 130 -34.80 -17.43 -10.02
N THR A 131 -35.91 -17.81 -9.38
CA THR A 131 -37.26 -17.62 -9.93
C THR A 131 -37.67 -16.15 -9.85
N PRO A 132 -38.64 -15.70 -10.67
CA PRO A 132 -39.15 -14.32 -10.59
C PRO A 132 -39.66 -13.94 -9.18
N ALA A 133 -40.28 -14.89 -8.47
CA ALA A 133 -40.74 -14.69 -7.09
C ALA A 133 -39.57 -14.47 -6.11
N GLN A 134 -38.48 -15.23 -6.25
CA GLN A 134 -37.26 -15.07 -5.45
C GLN A 134 -36.50 -13.79 -5.80
N LEU A 135 -36.58 -13.30 -7.04
CA LEU A 135 -36.01 -11.99 -7.38
C LEU A 135 -36.85 -10.85 -6.82
N MET A 136 -38.18 -11.00 -6.74
CA MET A 136 -39.07 -9.99 -6.15
C MET A 136 -38.93 -9.87 -4.62
N SER A 137 -38.38 -10.87 -3.92
CA SER A 137 -38.09 -10.75 -2.47
C SER A 137 -36.88 -9.87 -2.15
N ILE A 138 -36.11 -9.43 -3.16
CA ILE A 138 -34.96 -8.54 -2.99
C ILE A 138 -35.45 -7.08 -2.92
N ARG A 139 -35.04 -6.34 -1.88
CA ARG A 139 -35.54 -4.98 -1.61
C ARG A 139 -35.16 -3.98 -2.71
N GLY A 140 -36.13 -3.57 -3.53
CA GLY A 140 -35.94 -2.63 -4.65
C GLY A 140 -36.11 -3.24 -6.02
N MET A 141 -36.34 -4.55 -6.10
CA MET A 141 -36.72 -5.21 -7.34
C MET A 141 -38.18 -4.93 -7.66
N THR A 142 -38.43 -4.27 -8.78
CA THR A 142 -39.78 -4.10 -9.33
C THR A 142 -40.07 -5.22 -10.31
N GLU A 143 -41.35 -5.55 -10.54
CA GLU A 143 -41.76 -6.57 -11.51
C GLU A 143 -41.13 -6.35 -12.90
N LYS A 144 -40.95 -5.08 -13.30
CA LYS A 144 -40.30 -4.68 -14.54
C LYS A 144 -38.81 -5.03 -14.57
N ILE A 145 -38.08 -4.80 -13.47
CA ILE A 145 -36.66 -5.14 -13.36
C ILE A 145 -36.46 -6.66 -13.34
N VAL A 146 -37.31 -7.38 -12.61
CA VAL A 146 -37.26 -8.84 -12.56
C VAL A 146 -37.51 -9.45 -13.94
N LYS A 147 -38.51 -8.95 -14.68
CA LYS A 147 -38.76 -9.34 -16.07
C LYS A 147 -37.54 -9.08 -16.96
N ASN A 148 -36.87 -7.93 -16.80
CA ASN A 148 -35.69 -7.58 -17.59
C ASN A 148 -34.48 -8.47 -17.25
N ILE A 149 -34.26 -8.83 -15.98
CA ILE A 149 -33.17 -9.74 -15.58
C ILE A 149 -33.39 -11.13 -16.20
N VAL A 150 -34.63 -11.63 -16.17
CA VAL A 150 -34.99 -12.94 -16.74
C VAL A 150 -34.91 -12.92 -18.27
N ALA A 151 -35.35 -11.84 -18.92
CA ALA A 151 -35.22 -11.67 -20.36
C ALA A 151 -33.75 -11.60 -20.79
N TYR A 152 -32.95 -10.78 -20.10
CA TYR A 152 -31.53 -10.60 -20.40
C TYR A 152 -30.74 -11.91 -20.27
N ARG A 153 -30.97 -12.71 -19.21
CA ARG A 153 -30.29 -14.01 -19.07
C ARG A 153 -30.73 -15.05 -20.11
N THR A 154 -31.93 -14.90 -20.67
CA THR A 154 -32.47 -15.79 -21.71
C THR A 154 -31.90 -15.42 -23.09
N GLU A 155 -31.71 -14.12 -23.34
CA GLU A 155 -31.23 -13.58 -24.63
C GLU A 155 -29.69 -13.57 -24.73
N HIS A 156 -29.00 -13.17 -23.67
CA HIS A 156 -27.54 -13.01 -23.65
C HIS A 156 -26.79 -14.10 -22.86
N GLY A 157 -27.52 -15.05 -22.29
CA GLY A 157 -26.97 -16.13 -21.46
C GLY A 157 -26.72 -15.70 -20.00
N PRO A 158 -26.16 -16.61 -19.16
CA PRO A 158 -25.99 -16.36 -17.74
C PRO A 158 -25.02 -15.21 -17.46
N PHE A 159 -25.32 -14.42 -16.43
CA PHE A 159 -24.42 -13.37 -15.92
C PHE A 159 -23.11 -14.00 -15.42
N ARG A 160 -21.98 -13.36 -15.69
CA ARG A 160 -20.64 -13.83 -15.30
C ARG A 160 -20.16 -13.16 -14.01
N SER A 161 -20.63 -11.95 -13.75
CA SER A 161 -20.41 -11.21 -12.52
C SER A 161 -21.67 -10.48 -12.07
N ILE A 162 -21.69 -10.01 -10.82
CA ILE A 162 -22.81 -9.21 -10.30
C ILE A 162 -22.86 -7.85 -11.03
N GLU A 163 -21.70 -7.34 -11.44
CA GLU A 163 -21.53 -6.09 -12.19
C GLU A 163 -22.21 -6.13 -13.57
N ASP A 164 -22.40 -7.33 -14.13
CA ASP A 164 -23.09 -7.50 -15.40
C ASP A 164 -24.57 -7.09 -15.35
N LEU A 165 -25.16 -6.98 -14.15
CA LEU A 165 -26.53 -6.52 -13.96
C LEU A 165 -26.74 -5.06 -14.38
N VAL A 166 -25.69 -4.23 -14.42
CA VAL A 166 -25.79 -2.84 -14.91
C VAL A 166 -26.20 -2.80 -16.40
N ARG A 167 -25.96 -3.90 -17.14
CA ARG A 167 -26.35 -4.02 -18.56
C ARG A 167 -27.83 -4.33 -18.74
N VAL A 168 -28.55 -4.63 -17.66
CA VAL A 168 -30.01 -4.86 -17.69
C VAL A 168 -30.73 -3.51 -17.64
N ASN A 169 -31.63 -3.28 -18.58
CA ASN A 169 -32.43 -2.05 -18.64
C ASN A 169 -33.13 -1.78 -17.29
N HIS A 170 -32.97 -0.54 -16.79
CA HIS A 170 -33.50 -0.03 -15.51
C HIS A 170 -32.82 -0.56 -14.23
N ILE A 171 -31.61 -1.13 -14.30
CA ILE A 171 -30.74 -1.33 -13.13
C ILE A 171 -29.72 -0.19 -13.06
N ASN A 172 -29.92 0.72 -12.10
CA ASN A 172 -28.98 1.82 -11.83
C ASN A 172 -27.96 1.40 -10.77
N SER A 173 -26.78 2.02 -10.75
CA SER A 173 -25.69 1.71 -9.80
C SER A 173 -26.14 1.74 -8.33
N SER A 174 -27.02 2.68 -7.96
CA SER A 174 -27.57 2.79 -6.60
C SER A 174 -28.49 1.63 -6.20
N LEU A 175 -29.18 1.01 -7.17
CA LEU A 175 -29.95 -0.20 -6.92
C LEU A 175 -29.00 -1.41 -6.81
N LEU A 176 -27.98 -1.48 -7.66
CA LEU A 176 -26.98 -2.54 -7.61
C LEU A 176 -26.27 -2.57 -6.25
N ASP A 177 -25.86 -1.41 -5.74
CA ASP A 177 -25.20 -1.28 -4.43
C ASP A 177 -26.09 -1.78 -3.29
N ARG A 178 -27.40 -1.54 -3.38
CA ARG A 178 -28.39 -1.99 -2.38
C ARG A 178 -28.69 -3.48 -2.42
N ILE A 179 -28.54 -4.14 -3.57
CA ILE A 179 -28.83 -5.56 -3.71
C ILE A 179 -27.56 -6.42 -3.68
N ARG A 180 -26.37 -5.81 -3.75
CA ARG A 180 -25.06 -6.46 -3.89
C ARG A 180 -24.79 -7.53 -2.84
N PHE A 181 -25.26 -7.31 -1.61
CA PHE A 181 -25.11 -8.25 -0.50
C PHE A 181 -26.22 -9.31 -0.43
N GLN A 182 -27.30 -9.14 -1.20
CA GLN A 182 -28.44 -10.06 -1.25
C GLN A 182 -28.34 -11.02 -2.46
N VAL A 183 -27.40 -10.81 -3.38
CA VAL A 183 -27.32 -11.54 -4.65
C VAL A 183 -25.93 -12.06 -4.95
N PHE A 184 -25.83 -13.20 -5.64
CA PHE A 184 -24.56 -13.77 -6.08
C PHE A 184 -24.67 -14.48 -7.43
N VAL A 185 -23.52 -14.79 -8.05
CA VAL A 185 -23.41 -15.47 -9.34
C VAL A 185 -22.45 -16.67 -9.20
N VAL A 186 -22.92 -17.88 -9.52
CA VAL A 186 -22.07 -19.10 -9.52
C VAL A 186 -21.68 -19.47 -10.96
N ARG A 187 -20.43 -19.89 -11.16
CA ARG A 187 -19.95 -20.47 -12.43
C ARG A 187 -20.60 -21.84 -12.65
N SER A 188 -21.47 -21.96 -13.65
CA SER A 188 -22.00 -23.27 -14.06
C SER A 188 -20.90 -24.11 -14.71
N ARG A 189 -20.43 -25.16 -14.03
CA ARG A 189 -19.69 -26.27 -14.65
C ARG A 189 -20.73 -27.14 -15.38
N ALA A 190 -20.48 -27.50 -16.63
CA ALA A 190 -21.41 -28.30 -17.43
C ALA A 190 -21.70 -29.66 -16.76
N PRO A 191 -22.93 -30.20 -16.86
CA PRO A 191 -23.30 -31.46 -16.22
C PRO A 191 -22.75 -32.64 -17.03
N SER A 192 -21.71 -33.29 -16.53
CA SER A 192 -21.25 -34.57 -17.07
C SER A 192 -22.24 -35.67 -16.69
N THR A 193 -22.82 -36.28 -17.70
CA THR A 193 -23.71 -37.44 -17.66
C THR A 193 -23.00 -38.63 -17.01
N ASN A 194 -23.51 -39.10 -15.87
CA ASN A 194 -23.15 -40.39 -15.32
C ASN A 194 -23.81 -41.50 -16.15
N THR A 195 -23.00 -42.32 -16.81
CA THR A 195 -23.40 -43.64 -17.28
C THR A 195 -22.44 -44.66 -16.68
N ASN A 196 -23.03 -45.69 -16.08
CA ASN A 196 -22.40 -46.75 -15.30
C ASN A 196 -21.31 -47.52 -16.06
N GLY A 197 -20.32 -48.05 -15.32
CA GLY A 197 -19.75 -49.36 -15.61
C GLY A 197 -18.24 -49.53 -15.38
N GLY A 198 -17.88 -50.41 -14.44
CA GLY A 198 -16.80 -51.38 -14.64
C GLY A 198 -15.40 -51.06 -14.09
N GLN A 199 -15.02 -51.76 -13.02
CA GLN A 199 -13.66 -51.91 -12.48
C GLN A 199 -12.76 -52.73 -13.41
N ALA A 200 -11.48 -52.35 -13.60
CA ALA A 200 -10.33 -53.28 -13.66
C ALA A 200 -8.94 -52.58 -13.71
N ARG A 201 -8.17 -52.81 -12.63
CA ARG A 201 -6.71 -53.06 -12.47
C ARG A 201 -5.59 -52.08 -12.93
N MET A 202 -4.72 -51.81 -11.94
CA MET A 202 -3.38 -51.20 -11.84
C MET A 202 -2.33 -51.86 -12.78
N HIS A 203 -1.21 -51.30 -13.28
CA HIS A 203 -0.13 -50.33 -12.88
C HIS A 203 0.78 -50.04 -14.13
N PRO A 204 1.89 -49.23 -14.13
CA PRO A 204 2.23 -47.97 -13.44
C PRO A 204 2.90 -46.85 -14.32
N SER A 205 2.63 -45.58 -13.93
CA SER A 205 3.48 -44.33 -13.92
C SER A 205 4.07 -43.69 -15.22
N PRO A 206 4.38 -42.37 -15.27
CA PRO A 206 4.47 -41.38 -14.18
C PRO A 206 3.78 -40.01 -14.42
N THR A 207 3.82 -39.15 -13.40
CA THR A 207 3.65 -37.67 -13.44
C THR A 207 2.24 -37.10 -13.33
N SER A 208 1.73 -37.00 -12.10
CA SER A 208 1.05 -35.77 -11.68
C SER A 208 1.35 -35.50 -10.21
N PHE A 209 2.29 -34.59 -9.96
CA PHE A 209 2.47 -34.02 -8.64
C PHE A 209 1.17 -33.30 -8.28
N SER A 210 0.48 -33.85 -7.29
CA SER A 210 -0.63 -33.21 -6.60
C SER A 210 -0.09 -31.95 -5.94
N LEU A 211 -0.45 -30.78 -6.49
CA LEU A 211 -0.32 -29.51 -5.78
C LEU A 211 -1.30 -29.55 -4.61
N ARG A 212 -0.83 -30.05 -3.47
CA ARG A 212 -1.43 -29.67 -2.20
C ARG A 212 -1.13 -28.20 -2.00
N SER A 213 -2.20 -27.42 -1.87
CA SER A 213 -2.21 -26.08 -1.34
C SER A 213 -1.46 -26.11 -0.01
N GLU A 214 -0.19 -25.70 0.00
CA GLU A 214 0.52 -25.46 1.24
C GLU A 214 0.18 -24.05 1.70
N ASP A 215 -0.49 -24.03 2.84
CA ASP A 215 -1.00 -22.94 3.63
C ASP A 215 -0.07 -21.71 3.64
N LEU A 216 -0.52 -20.66 2.97
CA LEU A 216 -0.20 -19.30 3.39
C LEU A 216 -1.21 -18.96 4.49
N ASP A 217 -0.72 -18.65 5.70
CA ASP A 217 -1.49 -17.98 6.76
C ASP A 217 -1.86 -16.57 6.27
N LEU A 218 -2.79 -16.51 5.32
CA LEU A 218 -3.33 -15.27 4.79
C LEU A 218 -4.40 -14.79 5.76
N SER A 219 -4.35 -13.51 6.11
CA SER A 219 -5.35 -12.87 6.94
C SER A 219 -6.77 -13.17 6.41
N PRO A 220 -7.74 -13.52 7.29
CA PRO A 220 -9.09 -13.84 6.84
C PRO A 220 -9.70 -12.67 6.05
N GLY A 221 -10.05 -12.88 4.78
CA GLY A 221 -10.84 -11.92 3.99
C GLY A 221 -10.28 -11.46 2.64
N GLY A 222 -9.08 -11.86 2.23
CA GLY A 222 -8.57 -11.56 0.88
C GLY A 222 -8.95 -12.59 -0.19
N PRO A 223 -8.78 -12.28 -1.49
CA PRO A 223 -9.17 -13.16 -2.60
C PRO A 223 -8.22 -14.36 -2.71
N THR A 224 -8.46 -15.41 -1.92
CA THR A 224 -7.69 -16.68 -1.91
C THR A 224 -7.71 -17.44 -3.23
N GLN A 225 -8.57 -17.06 -4.19
CA GLN A 225 -8.73 -17.73 -5.49
C GLN A 225 -8.08 -16.98 -6.66
N ILE A 226 -7.51 -15.77 -6.45
CA ILE A 226 -6.86 -15.00 -7.51
C ILE A 226 -5.36 -14.99 -7.25
N LEU A 227 -4.63 -15.72 -8.09
CA LEU A 227 -3.17 -15.75 -8.06
C LEU A 227 -2.62 -14.45 -8.63
N SER A 228 -1.56 -13.94 -8.02
CA SER A 228 -0.77 -12.86 -8.59
C SER A 228 -0.16 -13.30 -9.91
N THR A 229 -0.35 -12.51 -10.96
CA THR A 229 0.27 -12.70 -12.27
C THR A 229 1.43 -11.71 -12.40
N ARG A 230 2.65 -12.24 -12.42
CA ARG A 230 3.89 -11.47 -12.67
C ARG A 230 4.32 -11.60 -14.13
N PRO A 231 4.99 -10.58 -14.70
CA PRO A 231 5.60 -10.72 -16.02
C PRO A 231 6.67 -11.82 -15.99
N ASN A 232 6.75 -12.61 -17.06
CA ASN A 232 7.85 -13.55 -17.23
C ASN A 232 9.04 -12.79 -17.83
N VAL A 233 9.98 -12.38 -16.98
CA VAL A 233 11.11 -11.56 -17.40
C VAL A 233 12.34 -12.45 -17.59
N GLU A 234 12.93 -12.39 -18.79
CA GLU A 234 14.24 -12.99 -19.03
C GLU A 234 15.32 -12.26 -18.23
N PRO A 235 16.35 -12.96 -17.72
CA PRO A 235 17.43 -12.32 -16.99
C PRO A 235 18.06 -11.26 -17.88
N SER A 236 18.06 -10.02 -17.40
CA SER A 236 18.75 -8.96 -18.12
C SER A 236 20.24 -9.25 -18.18
N PRO A 237 20.88 -8.94 -19.32
CA PRO A 237 22.31 -9.18 -19.44
C PRO A 237 23.05 -8.31 -18.42
N SER A 238 23.93 -8.93 -17.65
CA SER A 238 24.84 -8.25 -16.71
C SER A 238 25.88 -7.38 -17.42
N LEU A 239 25.96 -7.52 -18.75
CA LEU A 239 26.86 -6.81 -19.65
C LEU A 239 26.03 -6.04 -20.68
N ARG A 240 26.35 -4.77 -20.88
CA ARG A 240 25.93 -4.02 -22.07
C ARG A 240 27.16 -3.63 -22.87
N ASP A 241 27.14 -3.91 -24.17
CA ASP A 241 28.28 -3.64 -25.06
C ASP A 241 29.61 -4.22 -24.54
N GLY A 242 29.53 -5.40 -23.89
CA GLY A 242 30.68 -6.09 -23.29
C GLY A 242 31.19 -5.49 -21.97
N ARG A 243 30.51 -4.48 -21.41
CA ARG A 243 30.88 -3.81 -20.15
C ARG A 243 29.87 -4.13 -19.05
N PRO A 244 30.30 -4.37 -17.80
CA PRO A 244 29.39 -4.66 -16.71
C PRO A 244 28.54 -3.43 -16.37
N VAL A 245 27.27 -3.65 -16.02
CA VAL A 245 26.32 -2.60 -15.67
C VAL A 245 25.68 -2.83 -14.31
N VAL A 246 25.28 -1.74 -13.66
CA VAL A 246 24.44 -1.73 -12.46
C VAL A 246 23.18 -0.93 -12.74
N ARG A 247 22.07 -1.38 -12.18
CA ARG A 247 20.82 -0.62 -12.18
C ARG A 247 20.56 0.00 -10.82
N VAL A 248 20.47 1.32 -10.84
CA VAL A 248 20.12 2.16 -9.71
C VAL A 248 18.72 2.69 -9.94
N ALA A 249 17.86 2.62 -8.92
CA ALA A 249 16.47 3.00 -9.04
C ALA A 249 16.02 3.95 -7.93
N THR A 250 14.88 4.60 -8.15
CA THR A 250 14.16 5.35 -7.13
C THR A 250 12.68 4.98 -7.14
N TRP A 251 12.07 4.93 -5.96
CA TRP A 251 10.65 4.65 -5.82
C TRP A 251 10.06 5.25 -4.53
N SER A 252 9.06 6.13 -4.68
CA SER A 252 8.20 6.52 -3.56
C SER A 252 7.21 5.38 -3.27
N LEU A 253 7.16 4.91 -2.02
CA LEU A 253 6.27 3.82 -1.63
C LEU A 253 4.94 4.31 -1.03
N GLN A 254 4.64 5.60 -1.14
CA GLN A 254 3.35 6.22 -0.79
C GLN A 254 2.89 5.87 0.64
N ALA A 255 3.35 6.67 1.61
CA ALA A 255 3.08 6.53 3.03
C ALA A 255 3.26 5.08 3.54
N CYS A 256 4.42 4.49 3.28
CA CYS A 256 4.68 3.09 3.59
C CYS A 256 4.92 2.85 5.08
N SER A 257 3.88 2.39 5.77
CA SER A 257 3.95 1.88 7.14
C SER A 257 4.40 0.41 7.20
N CYS A 258 4.65 -0.07 8.40
CA CYS A 258 4.87 -1.48 8.70
C CYS A 258 3.68 -2.35 8.26
N ASP A 259 2.45 -1.89 8.48
CA ASP A 259 1.24 -2.62 8.05
C ASP A 259 1.18 -2.77 6.53
N LYS A 260 1.49 -1.69 5.80
CA LYS A 260 1.59 -1.73 4.33
C LYS A 260 2.70 -2.67 3.87
N ALA A 261 3.88 -2.63 4.51
CA ALA A 261 5.00 -3.50 4.17
C ALA A 261 4.80 -4.97 4.57
N ASN A 262 3.95 -5.25 5.57
CA ASN A 262 3.59 -6.61 5.97
C ASN A 262 2.52 -7.23 5.05
N ASN A 263 1.77 -6.42 4.30
CA ASN A 263 0.82 -6.94 3.31
C ASN A 263 1.56 -7.83 2.28
N PRO A 264 1.15 -9.09 2.08
CA PRO A 264 1.87 -10.02 1.21
C PRO A 264 1.87 -9.58 -0.25
N GLY A 265 0.81 -8.92 -0.72
CA GLY A 265 0.72 -8.39 -2.08
C GLY A 265 1.68 -7.23 -2.31
N VAL A 266 1.74 -6.26 -1.39
CA VAL A 266 2.71 -5.14 -1.46
C VAL A 266 4.14 -5.67 -1.41
N LYS A 267 4.42 -6.57 -0.46
CA LYS A 267 5.73 -7.19 -0.28
C LYS A 267 6.17 -7.96 -1.52
N GLU A 268 5.28 -8.75 -2.11
CA GLU A 268 5.55 -9.43 -3.37
C GLU A 268 5.85 -8.43 -4.50
N VAL A 269 5.01 -7.40 -4.66
CA VAL A 269 5.18 -6.41 -5.73
C VAL A 269 6.53 -5.72 -5.62
N VAL A 270 6.90 -5.23 -4.44
CA VAL A 270 8.17 -4.53 -4.24
C VAL A 270 9.35 -5.46 -4.52
N CYS A 271 9.37 -6.65 -3.90
CA CYS A 271 10.50 -7.58 -4.00
C CYS A 271 10.66 -8.14 -5.42
N MET A 272 9.56 -8.55 -6.06
CA MET A 272 9.63 -9.09 -7.41
C MET A 272 9.97 -8.01 -8.44
N THR A 273 9.56 -6.75 -8.22
CA THR A 273 9.93 -5.65 -9.13
C THR A 273 11.44 -5.39 -9.11
N LEU A 274 12.07 -5.47 -7.94
CA LEU A 274 13.52 -5.38 -7.78
C LEU A 274 14.24 -6.51 -8.54
N LEU A 275 13.77 -7.75 -8.36
CA LEU A 275 14.37 -8.95 -8.97
C LEU A 275 14.17 -8.99 -10.49
N GLU A 276 12.96 -8.73 -10.98
CA GLU A 276 12.60 -8.76 -12.40
C GLU A 276 13.33 -7.70 -13.22
N ASN A 277 13.56 -6.51 -12.65
CA ASN A 277 14.26 -5.42 -13.33
C ASN A 277 15.76 -5.38 -13.03
N ASP A 278 16.30 -6.39 -12.32
CA ASP A 278 17.69 -6.49 -11.89
C ASP A 278 18.21 -5.21 -11.20
N ILE A 279 17.35 -4.58 -10.40
CA ILE A 279 17.71 -3.39 -9.63
C ILE A 279 18.63 -3.83 -8.50
N LYS A 280 19.80 -3.21 -8.36
CA LYS A 280 20.78 -3.55 -7.31
C LYS A 280 20.89 -2.50 -6.22
N LEU A 281 20.44 -1.28 -6.49
CA LEU A 281 20.43 -0.17 -5.53
C LEU A 281 19.16 0.63 -5.73
N LEU A 282 18.30 0.69 -4.71
CA LEU A 282 17.04 1.42 -4.70
C LEU A 282 17.08 2.49 -3.63
N ALA A 283 16.75 3.73 -4.00
CA ALA A 283 16.39 4.76 -3.04
C ALA A 283 14.87 4.80 -2.86
N VAL A 284 14.44 4.86 -1.61
CA VAL A 284 13.03 4.79 -1.23
C VAL A 284 12.60 6.08 -0.57
N GLN A 285 11.45 6.61 -0.97
CA GLN A 285 10.81 7.77 -0.38
C GLN A 285 9.50 7.39 0.30
N ASP A 286 9.02 8.31 1.15
CA ASP A 286 7.68 8.28 1.75
C ASP A 286 7.42 7.03 2.62
N LEU A 287 8.36 6.75 3.53
CA LEU A 287 8.21 5.73 4.57
C LEU A 287 7.59 6.36 5.83
N LEU A 288 6.58 5.75 6.43
CA LEU A 288 6.03 6.22 7.72
C LEU A 288 6.80 5.63 8.90
N ASP A 289 7.20 4.36 8.78
CA ASP A 289 7.91 3.63 9.83
C ASP A 289 9.32 3.24 9.35
N ARG A 290 10.29 3.28 10.26
CA ARG A 290 11.70 2.96 9.94
C ARG A 290 11.89 1.48 9.62
N GLU A 291 11.10 0.63 10.25
CA GLU A 291 11.14 -0.82 10.13
C GLU A 291 10.44 -1.33 8.86
N ALA A 292 9.67 -0.48 8.17
CA ALA A 292 8.95 -0.88 6.96
C ALA A 292 9.89 -1.37 5.86
N LEU A 293 11.01 -0.66 5.64
CA LEU A 293 11.98 -1.01 4.60
C LEU A 293 12.71 -2.34 4.90
N GLU A 294 12.94 -2.64 6.18
CA GLU A 294 13.54 -3.89 6.62
C GLU A 294 12.67 -5.10 6.25
N LYS A 295 11.34 -4.97 6.23
CA LYS A 295 10.44 -6.07 5.86
C LYS A 295 10.66 -6.54 4.41
N PHE A 296 10.94 -5.62 3.48
CA PHE A 296 11.29 -5.99 2.11
C PHE A 296 12.68 -6.60 2.01
N CYS A 297 13.65 -6.05 2.76
CA CYS A 297 15.02 -6.57 2.85
C CYS A 297 15.04 -8.03 3.34
N VAL A 298 14.31 -8.32 4.43
CA VAL A 298 14.17 -9.67 4.98
C VAL A 298 13.54 -10.62 3.96
N GLU A 299 12.50 -10.17 3.25
CA GLU A 299 11.86 -11.00 2.23
C GLU A 299 12.79 -11.33 1.06
N LEU A 300 13.55 -10.37 0.55
CA LEU A 300 14.49 -10.61 -0.55
C LEU A 300 15.56 -11.64 -0.17
N ASN A 301 16.02 -11.60 1.08
CA ASN A 301 17.02 -12.52 1.60
C ASN A 301 16.45 -13.91 1.89
N GLN A 302 15.33 -13.99 2.62
CA GLN A 302 14.75 -15.25 3.10
C GLN A 302 13.85 -15.93 2.06
N GLY A 303 13.18 -15.15 1.21
CA GLY A 303 12.17 -15.60 0.27
C GLY A 303 11.06 -16.37 0.98
N THR A 304 10.19 -15.69 1.72
CA THR A 304 9.07 -16.38 2.41
C THR A 304 7.86 -16.52 1.49
N LEU A 305 7.66 -15.59 0.57
CA LEU A 305 6.56 -15.58 -0.39
C LEU A 305 6.80 -16.56 -1.54
N GLY A 306 5.74 -17.23 -1.99
CA GLY A 306 5.83 -18.25 -3.03
C GLY A 306 6.44 -17.74 -4.35
N SER A 307 6.17 -16.51 -4.74
CA SER A 307 6.73 -15.92 -5.97
C SER A 307 8.24 -15.65 -5.84
N VAL A 308 8.67 -15.11 -4.70
CA VAL A 308 10.10 -14.88 -4.40
C VAL A 308 10.86 -16.20 -4.27
N ARG A 309 10.25 -17.23 -3.67
CA ARG A 309 10.82 -18.60 -3.60
C ARG A 309 11.02 -19.22 -4.97
N ARG A 310 10.09 -19.01 -5.89
CA ARG A 310 10.13 -19.55 -7.26
C ARG A 310 11.05 -18.78 -8.19
N TRP A 311 11.58 -17.64 -7.76
CA TRP A 311 12.57 -16.89 -8.53
C TRP A 311 13.82 -17.74 -8.77
N ARG A 312 14.21 -17.87 -10.04
CA ARG A 312 15.26 -18.80 -10.46
C ARG A 312 16.67 -18.19 -10.48
N GLN A 313 16.75 -16.87 -10.60
CA GLN A 313 18.03 -16.17 -10.69
C GLN A 313 18.58 -15.84 -9.29
N PRO A 314 19.87 -15.45 -9.16
CA PRO A 314 20.41 -15.01 -7.89
C PRO A 314 19.58 -13.87 -7.29
N ARG A 315 19.11 -14.04 -6.06
CA ARG A 315 18.39 -12.98 -5.34
C ARG A 315 19.33 -11.90 -4.82
N GLY A 316 20.57 -12.26 -4.49
CA GLY A 316 21.54 -11.35 -3.89
C GLY A 316 21.54 -11.39 -2.35
N LEU A 317 22.30 -10.48 -1.75
CA LEU A 317 22.41 -10.28 -0.30
C LEU A 317 22.03 -8.84 0.03
N TRP A 318 20.76 -8.64 0.36
CA TRP A 318 20.17 -7.33 0.51
C TRP A 318 20.44 -6.73 1.89
N LYS A 319 20.70 -5.43 1.90
CA LYS A 319 20.85 -4.59 3.09
C LYS A 319 19.99 -3.35 2.93
N SER A 320 19.54 -2.80 4.04
CA SER A 320 18.71 -1.58 4.08
C SER A 320 19.21 -0.60 5.11
N ILE A 321 18.99 0.69 4.84
CA ILE A 321 19.21 1.77 5.80
C ILE A 321 18.08 2.80 5.65
N VAL A 322 17.63 3.37 6.75
CA VAL A 322 16.60 4.42 6.78
C VAL A 322 17.15 5.61 7.56
N SER A 323 16.76 6.83 7.16
CA SER A 323 17.16 8.06 7.83
C SER A 323 16.83 8.01 9.32
N GLU A 324 17.75 8.48 10.16
CA GLU A 324 17.55 8.44 11.62
C GLU A 324 16.43 9.37 12.05
N ASN A 325 16.42 10.55 11.46
CA ASN A 325 15.40 11.56 11.63
C ASN A 325 14.50 11.61 10.39
N PRO A 326 13.22 11.88 10.59
CA PRO A 326 12.30 12.08 9.48
C PRO A 326 12.43 13.48 8.85
N SER A 327 11.92 13.61 7.64
CA SER A 327 11.64 14.89 7.00
C SER A 327 10.32 15.45 7.56
N THR A 328 10.38 16.70 8.03
CA THR A 328 9.20 17.44 8.48
C THR A 328 8.64 18.24 7.31
N HIS A 329 7.35 18.07 7.03
CA HIS A 329 6.60 18.87 6.05
C HIS A 329 5.57 19.72 6.79
N VAL A 330 5.33 20.95 6.33
CA VAL A 330 4.56 21.99 7.05
C VAL A 330 3.12 21.59 7.39
N ASP A 331 2.51 20.70 6.60
CA ASP A 331 1.13 20.22 6.76
C ASP A 331 0.99 18.69 6.54
N ALA A 332 2.10 17.94 6.47
CA ALA A 332 2.07 16.51 6.13
C ALA A 332 2.67 15.63 7.23
N ALA A 333 2.30 14.34 7.20
CA ALA A 333 2.85 13.33 8.07
C ALA A 333 4.39 13.31 8.01
N VAL A 334 4.98 12.95 9.13
CA VAL A 334 6.42 12.75 9.29
C VAL A 334 6.84 11.56 8.42
N THR A 335 7.74 11.77 7.45
CA THR A 335 8.18 10.71 6.53
C THR A 335 9.68 10.46 6.63
N TYR A 336 10.10 9.22 6.42
CA TYR A 336 11.49 8.80 6.33
C TYR A 336 11.86 8.49 4.88
N SER A 337 13.16 8.55 4.61
CA SER A 337 13.75 8.13 3.34
C SER A 337 14.78 7.05 3.61
N GLY A 338 14.99 6.14 2.67
CA GLY A 338 15.90 5.01 2.86
C GLY A 338 16.60 4.57 1.59
N PHE A 339 17.51 3.62 1.76
CA PHE A 339 18.16 2.91 0.68
C PHE A 339 18.10 1.41 0.93
N LEU A 340 17.94 0.65 -0.14
CA LEU A 340 17.93 -0.80 -0.18
C LEU A 340 18.91 -1.25 -1.27
N TRP A 341 19.86 -2.12 -0.96
CA TRP A 341 20.90 -2.51 -1.92
C TRP A 341 21.36 -3.95 -1.79
N ASP A 342 21.80 -4.53 -2.90
CA ASP A 342 22.39 -5.86 -2.98
C ASP A 342 23.91 -5.78 -2.79
N SER A 343 24.38 -6.15 -1.59
CA SER A 343 25.80 -6.16 -1.26
C SER A 343 26.59 -7.25 -1.97
N SER A 344 25.93 -8.28 -2.50
CA SER A 344 26.61 -9.31 -3.30
C SER A 344 27.00 -8.82 -4.69
N ALA A 345 26.40 -7.71 -5.16
CA ALA A 345 26.73 -7.05 -6.42
C ALA A 345 27.95 -6.10 -6.31
N GLY A 346 28.73 -6.18 -5.22
CA GLY A 346 29.87 -5.29 -4.99
C GLY A 346 29.47 -3.87 -4.63
N ILE A 347 28.30 -3.69 -4.00
CA ILE A 347 27.76 -2.41 -3.55
C ILE A 347 27.87 -2.33 -2.03
N ASP A 348 28.67 -1.38 -1.54
CA ASP A 348 28.84 -1.14 -0.11
C ASP A 348 28.54 0.31 0.25
N LEU A 349 27.70 0.50 1.27
CA LEU A 349 27.43 1.82 1.84
C LEU A 349 28.65 2.28 2.64
N LYS A 350 29.22 3.45 2.29
CA LYS A 350 30.29 4.11 3.03
C LYS A 350 29.75 4.96 4.16
N ASN A 351 28.79 5.82 3.85
CA ASN A 351 28.06 6.61 4.83
C ASN A 351 26.69 7.02 4.28
N ALA A 352 25.78 7.37 5.19
CA ALA A 352 24.53 8.02 4.84
C ALA A 352 24.27 9.15 5.85
N VAL A 353 23.87 10.31 5.34
CA VAL A 353 23.77 11.55 6.11
C VAL A 353 22.52 12.32 5.68
N ILE A 354 21.84 12.92 6.65
CA ILE A 354 20.75 13.85 6.37
C ILE A 354 21.37 15.22 6.07
N LEU A 355 21.06 15.80 4.92
CA LEU A 355 21.45 17.16 4.59
C LEU A 355 20.51 18.12 5.30
N ASP A 356 20.99 18.74 6.38
CA ASP A 356 20.23 19.78 7.05
C ASP A 356 20.08 21.01 6.16
N SER A 357 18.86 21.54 6.11
CA SER A 357 18.67 22.91 5.68
C SER A 357 19.15 23.80 6.83
N GLY A 358 20.27 24.50 6.65
CA GLY A 358 20.67 25.54 7.61
C GLY A 358 19.46 26.43 7.91
N VAL A 359 19.19 26.69 9.19
CA VAL A 359 18.06 27.53 9.61
C VAL A 359 18.27 28.91 9.02
N VAL A 360 17.57 29.22 7.93
CA VAL A 360 17.52 30.56 7.37
C VAL A 360 16.32 31.24 8.00
N SER A 361 16.57 32.32 8.73
CA SER A 361 15.55 33.18 9.34
C SER A 361 14.45 33.53 8.33
N GLY A 362 13.25 33.00 8.54
CA GLY A 362 12.07 33.21 7.69
C GLY A 362 11.19 31.96 7.66
N ASN A 363 9.88 32.14 7.51
CA ASN A 363 8.82 31.10 7.54
C ASN A 363 8.92 29.99 6.46
N GLN A 364 10.06 29.77 5.82
CA GLN A 364 10.23 28.85 4.70
C GLN A 364 10.88 27.53 5.15
N LEU A 365 10.07 26.47 5.17
CA LEU A 365 10.52 25.12 5.56
C LEU A 365 11.08 24.39 4.33
N TYR A 366 12.34 23.96 4.42
CA TYR A 366 12.96 23.14 3.37
C TYR A 366 12.89 21.65 3.73
N PRO A 367 12.66 20.76 2.76
CA PRO A 367 12.69 19.33 3.01
C PRO A 367 14.12 18.88 3.31
N ARG A 368 14.24 17.96 4.27
CA ARG A 368 15.49 17.26 4.56
C ARG A 368 15.76 16.24 3.47
N LEU A 369 16.94 16.29 2.87
CA LEU A 369 17.37 15.34 1.86
C LEU A 369 18.20 14.25 2.51
N TYR A 370 18.10 13.02 2.02
CA TYR A 370 18.89 11.92 2.54
C TYR A 370 19.97 11.51 1.55
N LEU A 371 21.23 11.70 1.93
CA LEU A 371 22.39 11.41 1.08
C LEU A 371 22.98 10.06 1.48
N GLY A 372 23.25 9.21 0.49
CA GLY A 372 23.99 7.96 0.67
C GLY A 372 25.19 7.91 -0.26
N ARG A 373 26.37 7.58 0.27
CA ARG A 373 27.58 7.34 -0.53
C ARG A 373 27.85 5.85 -0.60
N PHE A 374 27.89 5.33 -1.81
CA PHE A 374 28.06 3.91 -2.09
C PHE A 374 29.36 3.69 -2.87
N LEU A 375 30.14 2.70 -2.45
CA LEU A 375 31.17 2.13 -3.30
C LEU A 375 30.51 1.10 -4.21
N VAL A 376 30.63 1.28 -5.52
CA VAL A 376 30.05 0.40 -6.54
C VAL A 376 31.21 -0.06 -7.45
N GLY A 377 31.66 -1.30 -7.25
CA GLY A 377 32.90 -1.77 -7.88
C GLY A 377 34.11 -0.99 -7.36
N SER A 378 34.80 -0.26 -8.24
CA SER A 378 35.91 0.64 -7.89
C SER A 378 35.50 2.13 -7.74
N SER A 379 34.26 2.50 -8.05
CA SER A 379 33.80 3.89 -8.11
C SER A 379 32.96 4.29 -6.89
N GLU A 380 33.04 5.55 -6.47
CA GLU A 380 32.21 6.10 -5.40
C GLU A 380 31.02 6.86 -5.98
N LEU A 381 29.83 6.30 -5.82
CA LEU A 381 28.57 6.88 -6.29
C LEU A 381 27.84 7.56 -5.14
N THR A 382 27.55 8.84 -5.28
CA THR A 382 26.75 9.58 -4.28
C THR A 382 25.30 9.72 -4.77
N LEU A 383 24.37 9.24 -3.97
CA LEU A 383 22.92 9.35 -4.21
C LEU A 383 22.33 10.37 -3.24
N VAL A 384 21.60 11.35 -3.77
CA VAL A 384 20.77 12.28 -3.00
C VAL A 384 19.32 11.88 -3.21
N ASN A 385 18.72 11.34 -2.16
CA ASN A 385 17.33 10.93 -2.11
C ASN A 385 16.46 12.16 -1.81
N VAL A 386 15.63 12.53 -2.77
CA VAL A 386 14.79 13.74 -2.77
C VAL A 386 13.32 13.37 -2.63
N HIS A 387 12.64 14.00 -1.67
CA HIS A 387 11.19 13.92 -1.51
C HIS A 387 10.62 15.33 -1.33
N LEU A 388 10.01 15.86 -2.39
CA LEU A 388 9.32 17.13 -2.40
C LEU A 388 7.82 16.88 -2.54
N GLN A 389 7.02 17.56 -1.74
CA GLN A 389 5.58 17.51 -1.88
C GLN A 389 5.14 18.30 -3.13
N ALA A 390 4.28 17.72 -3.95
CA ALA A 390 3.67 18.42 -5.07
C ALA A 390 2.84 19.61 -4.55
N ALA A 391 2.92 20.76 -5.23
CA ALA A 391 2.04 21.89 -4.92
C ALA A 391 0.59 21.42 -5.02
N GLY A 392 -0.13 21.43 -3.90
CA GLY A 392 -1.48 20.89 -3.83
C GLY A 392 -2.43 21.60 -4.79
N GLU A 393 -3.21 20.82 -5.55
CA GLU A 393 -4.56 21.23 -5.92
C GLU A 393 -5.38 21.23 -4.64
N SER A 394 -5.26 22.29 -3.84
CA SER A 394 -6.21 22.54 -2.78
C SER A 394 -7.53 22.91 -3.44
N ASN A 395 -8.61 22.19 -3.13
CA ASN A 395 -9.99 22.53 -3.52
C ASN A 395 -10.50 23.77 -2.74
N SER A 396 -9.63 24.77 -2.53
CA SER A 396 -9.96 26.01 -1.86
C SER A 396 -9.69 27.18 -2.80
N ASN A 397 -10.70 28.02 -3.01
CA ASN A 397 -10.69 29.18 -3.91
C ASN A 397 -9.78 30.33 -3.42
N HIS A 398 -8.59 30.03 -2.88
CA HIS A 398 -7.62 31.02 -2.40
C HIS A 398 -6.31 30.96 -3.18
N ARG A 399 -6.36 31.44 -4.43
CA ARG A 399 -5.22 31.57 -5.35
C ARG A 399 -4.02 32.39 -4.84
N GLY A 400 -4.12 33.06 -3.68
CA GLY A 400 -3.03 33.88 -3.12
C GLY A 400 -2.17 33.18 -2.06
N ALA A 401 -2.61 32.07 -1.47
CA ALA A 401 -1.89 31.40 -0.37
C ALA A 401 -1.03 30.20 -0.83
N ASP A 402 -1.27 29.67 -2.03
CA ASP A 402 -0.60 28.47 -2.55
C ASP A 402 0.83 28.74 -3.07
N GLU A 403 1.23 30.00 -3.28
CA GLU A 403 2.63 30.35 -3.58
C GLU A 403 3.56 30.23 -2.37
N ALA A 404 3.04 30.42 -1.16
CA ALA A 404 3.83 30.44 0.07
C ALA A 404 4.15 29.04 0.64
N ARG A 405 3.58 27.97 0.08
CA ARG A 405 3.69 26.58 0.59
C ARG A 405 4.58 25.66 -0.25
N ARG A 406 5.31 26.20 -1.23
CA ARG A 406 6.07 25.41 -2.20
C ARG A 406 7.39 24.93 -1.59
N GLN A 407 7.61 23.61 -1.60
CA GLN A 407 8.87 23.00 -1.20
C GLN A 407 9.88 23.12 -2.34
N LEU A 408 10.94 23.87 -2.08
CA LEU A 408 12.08 24.02 -3.00
C LEU A 408 13.25 23.18 -2.48
N LEU A 409 14.20 22.89 -3.37
CA LEU A 409 15.47 22.30 -2.95
C LEU A 409 16.18 23.24 -1.96
N PRO A 410 16.70 22.72 -0.84
CA PRO A 410 17.38 23.54 0.16
C PRO A 410 18.63 24.20 -0.43
N PRO A 411 18.93 25.48 -0.11
CA PRO A 411 20.14 26.16 -0.57
C PRO A 411 21.43 25.41 -0.20
N SER A 412 21.45 24.66 0.91
CA SER A 412 22.58 23.83 1.33
C SER A 412 22.94 22.74 0.31
N ILE A 413 22.01 22.32 -0.56
CA ILE A 413 22.32 21.37 -1.62
C ILE A 413 23.33 21.97 -2.62
N GLN A 414 23.37 23.29 -2.80
CA GLN A 414 24.20 23.92 -3.84
C GLN A 414 25.70 23.65 -3.63
N GLU A 415 26.16 23.56 -2.38
CA GLU A 415 27.54 23.18 -2.08
C GLU A 415 27.81 21.72 -2.47
N THR A 416 26.86 20.82 -2.19
CA THR A 416 26.92 19.42 -2.61
C THR A 416 26.92 19.28 -4.14
N LEU A 417 26.12 20.10 -4.84
CA LEU A 417 26.06 20.11 -6.32
C LEU A 417 27.36 20.60 -6.95
N LYS A 418 28.02 21.61 -6.36
CA LYS A 418 29.27 22.18 -6.90
C LYS A 418 30.49 21.31 -6.62
N GLY A 419 30.55 20.66 -5.46
CA GLY A 419 31.68 19.81 -5.05
C GLY A 419 31.55 18.34 -5.45
N GLY A 420 30.34 17.87 -5.75
CA GLY A 420 30.04 16.45 -5.97
C GLY A 420 30.57 15.90 -7.29
N LYS A 421 31.59 15.03 -7.20
CA LYS A 421 31.94 14.10 -8.28
C LYS A 421 30.97 12.91 -8.20
N GLU A 422 30.50 12.42 -9.34
CA GLU A 422 29.67 11.21 -9.44
C GLU A 422 28.37 11.24 -8.61
N LEU A 423 27.60 12.33 -8.77
CA LEU A 423 26.36 12.60 -8.03
C LEU A 423 25.09 12.27 -8.84
N LEU A 424 24.21 11.47 -8.26
CA LEU A 424 22.82 11.26 -8.69
C LEU A 424 21.86 11.96 -7.73
N LEU A 425 20.95 12.78 -8.24
CA LEU A 425 19.77 13.19 -7.49
C LEU A 425 18.59 12.40 -8.00
N LEU A 426 17.85 11.76 -7.11
CA LEU A 426 16.76 10.87 -7.51
C LEU A 426 15.64 10.90 -6.46
N GLY A 427 14.42 10.64 -6.91
CA GLY A 427 13.24 10.62 -6.06
C GLY A 427 12.09 11.41 -6.64
N ASN A 428 11.17 11.80 -5.76
CA ASN A 428 9.98 12.56 -6.08
C ASN A 428 10.29 14.05 -5.92
N PHE A 429 10.27 14.79 -7.02
CA PHE A 429 10.52 16.23 -7.08
C PHE A 429 9.24 17.07 -6.98
N GLY A 430 8.06 16.42 -6.90
CA GLY A 430 6.77 17.11 -6.80
C GLY A 430 6.37 17.91 -8.03
N CYS A 431 7.21 17.96 -9.07
CA CYS A 431 7.00 18.72 -10.30
C CYS A 431 7.77 18.10 -11.48
N GLY A 432 7.41 18.51 -12.70
CA GLY A 432 8.05 18.00 -13.91
C GLY A 432 9.48 18.53 -14.13
N PRO A 433 10.30 17.85 -14.95
CA PRO A 433 11.71 18.19 -15.13
C PRO A 433 11.96 19.54 -15.82
N GLN A 434 10.94 20.16 -16.41
CA GLN A 434 11.00 21.49 -17.05
C GLN A 434 10.53 22.61 -16.11
N SER A 435 10.05 22.29 -14.92
CA SER A 435 9.55 23.28 -13.95
C SER A 435 10.67 24.23 -13.50
N SER A 436 10.36 25.52 -13.31
CA SER A 436 11.33 26.55 -12.88
C SER A 436 11.94 26.25 -11.51
N GLU A 437 11.24 25.49 -10.67
CA GLU A 437 11.68 25.01 -9.36
C GLU A 437 12.96 24.18 -9.45
N LEU A 438 13.21 23.54 -10.59
CA LEU A 438 14.40 22.72 -10.87
C LEU A 438 15.44 23.44 -11.73
N ASP A 439 15.32 24.75 -11.94
CA ASP A 439 16.31 25.56 -12.68
C ASP A 439 17.69 25.48 -12.04
N LEU A 440 17.78 25.35 -10.72
CA LEU A 440 19.05 25.17 -10.01
C LEU A 440 19.83 23.97 -10.56
N LEU A 441 19.16 22.83 -10.76
CA LEU A 441 19.79 21.62 -11.29
C LEU A 441 20.28 21.82 -12.72
N ARG A 442 19.47 22.47 -13.55
CA ARG A 442 19.83 22.78 -14.95
C ARG A 442 20.98 23.77 -15.03
N LYS A 443 21.02 24.80 -14.18
CA LYS A 443 22.13 25.76 -14.07
C LYS A 443 23.44 25.07 -13.69
N GLU A 444 23.39 24.11 -12.77
CA GLU A 444 24.52 23.25 -12.39
C GLU A 444 24.76 22.10 -13.40
N LYS A 445 24.11 22.14 -14.58
CA LYS A 445 24.29 21.22 -15.72
C LYS A 445 23.92 19.76 -15.43
N PHE A 446 23.02 19.52 -14.49
CA PHE A 446 22.40 18.22 -14.29
C PHE A 446 21.44 17.91 -15.44
N CYS A 447 21.34 16.63 -15.79
CA CYS A 447 20.48 16.14 -16.85
C CYS A 447 19.41 15.22 -16.26
N ALA A 448 18.15 15.59 -16.39
CA ALA A 448 17.03 14.68 -16.11
C ALA A 448 17.06 13.51 -17.09
N LEU A 449 16.81 12.30 -16.59
CA LEU A 449 16.76 11.09 -17.41
C LEU A 449 15.36 10.79 -17.93
N VAL A 450 14.31 11.18 -17.18
CA VAL A 450 12.93 11.01 -17.61
C VAL A 450 12.43 12.32 -18.21
N PRO A 451 11.97 12.33 -19.49
CA PRO A 451 11.42 13.53 -20.12
C PRO A 451 10.04 13.88 -19.56
N SER A 452 9.62 15.15 -19.67
CA SER A 452 8.32 15.61 -19.17
C SER A 452 7.11 14.95 -19.85
N THR A 453 7.31 14.36 -21.04
CA THR A 453 6.30 13.61 -21.78
C THR A 453 6.04 12.21 -21.23
N GLN A 454 6.91 11.70 -20.36
CA GLN A 454 6.80 10.37 -19.78
C GLN A 454 6.26 10.47 -18.36
N PHE A 455 5.06 9.93 -18.14
CA PHE A 455 4.46 9.92 -16.82
C PHE A 455 5.22 8.96 -15.89
N THR A 456 5.21 9.26 -14.60
CA THR A 456 5.88 8.48 -13.54
C THR A 456 4.91 8.03 -12.46
N ASN A 457 3.62 8.33 -12.60
CA ASN A 457 2.57 7.82 -11.73
C ASN A 457 1.76 6.70 -12.39
N ILE A 458 1.02 5.98 -11.55
CA ILE A 458 0.13 4.88 -11.95
C ILE A 458 -1.07 4.79 -11.00
N SER A 459 -2.20 4.33 -11.53
CA SER A 459 -3.32 3.88 -10.73
C SER A 459 -4.08 2.79 -11.48
N THR A 460 -4.95 2.05 -10.79
CA THR A 460 -5.84 1.06 -11.42
C THR A 460 -6.79 1.70 -12.44
N ARG A 461 -7.18 2.97 -12.22
CA ARG A 461 -8.07 3.75 -13.11
C ARG A 461 -7.33 4.42 -14.27
N SER A 462 -6.06 4.74 -14.07
CA SER A 462 -5.18 5.34 -15.09
C SER A 462 -3.83 4.64 -15.11
N PRO A 463 -3.73 3.46 -15.76
CA PRO A 463 -2.50 2.67 -15.79
C PRO A 463 -1.33 3.36 -16.51
N GLN A 464 -1.63 4.26 -17.45
CA GLN A 464 -0.64 5.03 -18.20
C GLN A 464 -0.12 6.24 -17.41
N GLY A 465 -0.78 6.64 -16.32
CA GLY A 465 -0.44 7.83 -15.58
C GLY A 465 -0.85 9.13 -16.28
N ASN A 466 -0.60 10.25 -15.61
CA ASN A 466 -0.89 11.61 -16.09
C ASN A 466 0.05 12.67 -15.50
N ARG A 467 1.00 12.29 -14.64
CA ARG A 467 1.92 13.17 -13.95
C ARG A 467 3.35 12.62 -14.04
N CYS A 468 4.31 13.51 -14.19
CA CYS A 468 5.75 13.22 -14.15
C CYS A 468 6.32 13.96 -12.94
N LEU A 469 6.35 13.29 -11.78
CA LEU A 469 6.81 13.89 -10.52
C LEU A 469 8.17 13.33 -10.08
N ASP A 470 8.49 12.13 -10.53
CA ASP A 470 9.70 11.41 -10.16
C ASP A 470 10.75 11.58 -11.24
N ASN A 471 12.03 11.63 -10.85
CA ASN A 471 13.11 11.65 -11.84
C ASN A 471 14.42 11.13 -11.28
N VAL A 472 15.39 10.96 -12.18
CA VAL A 472 16.80 10.76 -11.88
C VAL A 472 17.59 11.81 -12.64
N TRP A 473 18.38 12.61 -11.92
CA TRP A 473 19.21 13.67 -12.46
C TRP A 473 20.67 13.30 -12.33
N LEU A 474 21.35 13.24 -13.47
CA LEU A 474 22.77 12.92 -13.55
C LEU A 474 23.64 14.17 -13.54
N SER A 475 24.68 14.17 -12.72
CA SER A 475 25.75 15.14 -12.84
C SER A 475 26.51 14.98 -14.16
N ARG A 476 27.23 16.04 -14.57
CA ARG A 476 28.04 16.02 -15.80
C ARG A 476 29.08 14.90 -15.82
N SER A 477 29.67 14.55 -14.67
CA SER A 477 30.71 13.51 -14.61
C SER A 477 30.14 12.12 -14.90
N LEU A 478 28.92 11.84 -14.44
CA LEU A 478 28.26 10.54 -14.63
C LEU A 478 27.81 10.29 -16.06
N LYS A 479 27.69 11.32 -16.91
CA LYS A 479 27.30 11.15 -18.31
C LYS A 479 28.22 10.19 -19.08
N LYS A 480 29.48 10.03 -18.67
CA LYS A 480 30.44 9.12 -19.29
C LYS A 480 30.17 7.64 -18.98
N ILE A 481 29.61 7.37 -17.81
CA ILE A 481 29.32 6.01 -17.35
C ILE A 481 27.84 5.66 -17.46
N TYR A 482 26.97 6.62 -17.76
CA TYR A 482 25.58 6.34 -18.08
C TYR A 482 25.47 5.56 -19.39
N SER A 483 24.73 4.45 -19.36
CA SER A 483 24.56 3.54 -20.50
C SER A 483 23.66 4.10 -21.62
N GLY A 484 22.92 5.19 -21.35
CA GLY A 484 21.83 5.64 -22.21
C GLY A 484 20.49 5.01 -21.87
N HIS A 485 20.45 4.00 -21.00
CA HIS A 485 19.24 3.28 -20.64
C HIS A 485 18.62 3.78 -19.33
N CYS A 486 17.40 4.31 -19.44
CA CYS A 486 16.52 4.69 -18.33
C CYS A 486 15.10 4.18 -18.64
N MET A 487 14.43 3.64 -17.63
CA MET A 487 13.08 3.07 -17.78
C MET A 487 12.20 3.45 -16.60
N VAL A 488 10.91 3.68 -16.89
CA VAL A 488 9.85 3.78 -15.90
C VAL A 488 9.14 2.44 -15.86
N VAL A 489 9.28 1.72 -14.76
CA VAL A 489 8.66 0.40 -14.60
C VAL A 489 7.17 0.57 -14.42
N ARG A 490 6.36 -0.08 -15.26
CA ARG A 490 4.89 0.00 -15.21
C ARG A 490 4.21 -1.36 -15.07
N GLU A 491 4.93 -2.44 -15.33
CA GLU A 491 4.41 -3.80 -15.24
C GLU A 491 4.65 -4.39 -13.84
N GLY A 492 3.76 -5.29 -13.42
CA GLY A 492 3.88 -5.97 -12.13
C GLY A 492 3.67 -5.07 -10.91
N LEU A 493 3.12 -3.86 -11.06
CA LEU A 493 2.93 -2.95 -9.92
C LEU A 493 1.63 -3.18 -9.13
N THR A 494 0.77 -4.09 -9.60
CA THR A 494 -0.51 -4.43 -8.97
C THR A 494 -0.50 -5.84 -8.38
N ASN A 495 -1.35 -6.08 -7.38
CA ASN A 495 -1.54 -7.41 -6.83
C ASN A 495 -2.97 -7.58 -6.27
N PRO A 496 -3.64 -8.74 -6.47
CA PRO A 496 -4.98 -9.02 -5.93
C PRO A 496 -5.11 -8.82 -4.41
N TRP A 497 -4.02 -8.92 -3.65
CA TRP A 497 -4.00 -8.75 -2.19
C TRP A 497 -3.76 -7.32 -1.73
N ILE A 498 -3.63 -6.38 -2.67
CA ILE A 498 -3.52 -4.96 -2.36
C ILE A 498 -4.93 -4.34 -2.42
N PRO A 499 -5.39 -3.68 -1.35
CA PRO A 499 -6.63 -2.91 -1.39
C PRO A 499 -6.58 -1.79 -2.42
N ASP A 500 -7.66 -1.60 -3.16
CA ASP A 500 -7.92 -0.44 -4.02
C ASP A 500 -9.28 0.15 -3.67
N ASN A 501 -9.28 1.08 -2.71
CA ASN A 501 -10.49 1.71 -2.19
C ASN A 501 -11.51 0.65 -1.69
N TRP A 502 -12.59 0.44 -2.45
CA TRP A 502 -13.66 -0.52 -2.16
C TRP A 502 -13.49 -1.86 -2.89
N SER A 503 -12.33 -2.07 -3.51
CA SER A 503 -12.00 -3.26 -4.30
C SER A 503 -10.62 -3.82 -3.96
N TRP A 504 -10.28 -4.95 -4.57
CA TRP A 504 -8.98 -5.62 -4.44
C TRP A 504 -8.24 -5.56 -5.79
N GLY A 505 -6.92 -5.69 -5.78
CA GLY A 505 -6.12 -5.58 -7.01
C GLY A 505 -5.41 -4.24 -7.21
N GLY A 506 -5.17 -3.52 -6.11
CA GLY A 506 -4.54 -2.20 -6.14
C GLY A 506 -3.07 -2.21 -6.54
N VAL A 507 -2.54 -1.00 -6.70
CA VAL A 507 -1.11 -0.73 -6.91
C VAL A 507 -0.38 -0.66 -5.58
N ALA A 508 0.88 -1.13 -5.53
CA ALA A 508 1.69 -0.99 -4.31
C ALA A 508 2.00 0.47 -3.95
N SER A 509 2.10 1.33 -4.97
CA SER A 509 2.30 2.77 -4.88
C SER A 509 1.67 3.44 -6.10
N ASP A 510 1.22 4.68 -5.95
CA ASP A 510 0.80 5.53 -7.07
C ASP A 510 2.00 6.10 -7.87
N HIS A 511 3.22 5.85 -7.42
CA HIS A 511 4.45 6.14 -8.15
C HIS A 511 5.02 4.88 -8.82
N CYS A 512 5.57 5.05 -10.01
CA CYS A 512 6.34 4.04 -10.73
C CYS A 512 7.83 4.11 -10.32
N PRO A 513 8.50 2.96 -10.15
CA PRO A 513 9.95 2.95 -10.04
C PRO A 513 10.61 3.50 -11.31
N ILE A 514 11.62 4.35 -11.15
CA ILE A 514 12.48 4.79 -12.24
C ILE A 514 13.82 4.11 -12.08
N VAL A 515 14.29 3.44 -13.13
CA VAL A 515 15.55 2.68 -13.15
C VAL A 515 16.50 3.31 -14.15
N ALA A 516 17.71 3.63 -13.70
CA ALA A 516 18.81 4.13 -14.52
C ALA A 516 19.95 3.12 -14.51
N GLU A 517 20.53 2.86 -15.68
CA GLU A 517 21.60 1.88 -15.83
C GLU A 517 22.95 2.56 -16.08
N LEU A 518 23.94 2.19 -15.27
CA LEU A 518 25.29 2.76 -15.29
C LEU A 518 26.30 1.65 -15.54
N PHE A 519 27.31 1.93 -16.36
CA PHE A 519 28.50 1.10 -16.49
C PHE A 519 29.31 1.14 -15.19
N ILE A 520 29.81 -0.02 -14.80
CA ILE A 520 30.72 -0.18 -13.67
C ILE A 520 32.11 -0.51 -14.20
N GLU A 521 33.14 -0.08 -13.49
CA GLU A 521 34.48 -0.66 -13.65
C GLU A 521 34.62 -1.85 -12.68
N PRO A 522 34.91 -3.06 -13.19
CA PRO A 522 35.03 -4.24 -12.34
C PRO A 522 36.17 -4.05 -11.34
N SER A 523 35.93 -4.42 -10.08
CA SER A 523 36.96 -4.36 -9.07
C SER A 523 38.03 -5.44 -9.32
N PHE A 524 39.26 -5.23 -8.84
CA PHE A 524 40.30 -6.27 -8.87
C PHE A 524 39.88 -7.58 -8.16
N LYS A 525 38.93 -7.52 -7.23
CA LYS A 525 38.37 -8.70 -6.54
C LYS A 525 37.38 -9.49 -7.40
N ASP A 526 36.71 -8.86 -8.37
CA ASP A 526 35.78 -9.53 -9.27
C ASP A 526 36.52 -10.26 -10.38
N LEU A 527 37.63 -9.68 -10.87
CA LEU A 527 38.52 -10.29 -11.86
C LEU A 527 39.19 -11.59 -11.37
N SER A 528 39.44 -11.71 -10.06
CA SER A 528 40.02 -12.93 -9.47
C SER A 528 39.00 -14.05 -9.23
N ARG A 529 37.70 -13.76 -9.21
CA ARG A 529 36.64 -14.79 -9.14
C ARG A 529 36.38 -15.42 -10.51
N THR A 530 36.51 -14.65 -11.59
CA THR A 530 36.34 -15.17 -12.96
C THR A 530 37.53 -16.01 -13.43
N SER A 531 38.74 -15.82 -12.87
CA SER A 531 39.93 -16.59 -13.26
C SER A 531 40.01 -18.00 -12.67
N VAL A 532 39.23 -18.31 -11.61
CA VAL A 532 39.27 -19.62 -10.93
C VAL A 532 38.21 -20.60 -11.48
N ALA A 533 37.25 -20.13 -12.29
CA ALA A 533 36.17 -20.95 -12.84
C ALA A 533 36.51 -21.68 -14.17
N GLY A 534 37.78 -21.86 -14.51
CA GLY A 534 38.13 -22.35 -15.84
C GLY A 534 39.48 -23.00 -16.01
N VAL A 535 39.90 -23.92 -15.13
CA VAL A 535 40.80 -25.04 -15.49
C VAL A 535 40.60 -26.21 -14.51
N GLU A 536 39.62 -27.08 -14.75
CA GLU A 536 39.73 -28.50 -14.36
C GLU A 536 39.67 -29.34 -15.64
N ARG A 537 40.83 -29.55 -16.23
CA ARG A 537 41.14 -30.70 -17.08
C ARG A 537 42.51 -31.21 -16.64
N GLY A 538 42.53 -32.42 -16.11
CA GLY A 538 43.75 -33.14 -15.78
C GLY A 538 43.38 -34.58 -15.42
N ASP A 539 43.61 -35.47 -16.36
CA ASP A 539 43.38 -36.91 -16.28
C ASP A 539 44.11 -37.56 -15.11
N ASP A 540 43.43 -38.43 -14.35
CA ASP A 540 44.06 -39.40 -13.47
C ASP A 540 43.57 -40.82 -13.81
N PHE A 541 44.39 -41.55 -14.57
CA PHE A 541 44.30 -43.01 -14.69
C PHE A 541 45.02 -43.66 -13.49
N PRO A 542 44.39 -44.61 -12.78
CA PRO A 542 45.08 -45.34 -11.71
C PRO A 542 45.93 -46.48 -12.30
N LYS A 543 47.25 -46.44 -12.07
CA LYS A 543 48.12 -47.60 -12.23
C LYS A 543 47.88 -48.56 -11.06
N HIS A 544 47.38 -49.75 -11.36
CA HIS A 544 47.37 -50.87 -10.43
C HIS A 544 48.77 -51.50 -10.39
N GLU A 545 49.32 -51.62 -9.18
CA GLU A 545 50.45 -52.48 -8.88
C GLU A 545 49.90 -53.81 -8.32
N ARG A 546 50.41 -54.91 -8.90
CA ARG A 546 50.19 -56.34 -8.62
C ARG A 546 48.91 -57.01 -9.13
#